data_AF-A0A4Y9T2G7-F1
#
_entry.id   AF-A0A4Y9T2G7-F1
#
_cell.length_a   1.000
_cell.length_b   1.000
_cell.length_c   1.000
_cell.angle_alpha   90.00
_cell.angle_beta   90.00
_cell.angle_gamma   90.00
#
_symmetry.space_group_name_H-M   'P 1'
#
loop_
_entity.id
_entity.type
_entity.pdbx_description
1 polymer ?
#
loop_
_entity_poly.entity_id
_entity_poly.type
_entity_poly.pdbx_seq_one_letter_code
_entity_poly.pdbx_strand_id
1 'polypeptide(L)'
;MMQAFFSKRAGMIILAAFVVACSQQKESDVKPMLVAGTPAVLPGAASVSAATPSEAPALSREHEGQLMRAIFQDNYDSNSGNAVVDIRQNGTDSTYLMALVCANELADGRTAVIVNGSPSDQNGADMSAHVTPGMLNVYTVRREDGDWTVLERRENVASVGSHGQIGSVKWINLSPNKQGFIVSSGGVWQGYEISMADVFDLGDGVRHLGGFREMSGNSGACMPEVDECWEIDSSMRFVDSPQPAAYRDILVDFKGKRYKVTENKSGDFTEHLKANIEQSARYHFDGKKYVLVSGTNPVPSI
;
A
#
# COMPACT_ATOMS: atom_id res chain seq x y z
N MET A 1 -3.49 -22.30 51.04
CA MET A 1 -4.91 -22.58 51.35
C MET A 1 -5.69 -22.47 50.04
N MET A 2 -6.20 -23.61 49.56
CA MET A 2 -7.43 -23.89 48.79
C MET A 2 -7.97 -22.83 47.80
N GLN A 3 -8.46 -23.14 46.60
CA GLN A 3 -8.82 -24.40 45.96
C GLN A 3 -9.01 -24.16 44.45
N ALA A 4 -8.64 -25.15 43.64
CA ALA A 4 -8.91 -25.23 42.20
C ALA A 4 -10.33 -25.75 41.95
N PHE A 5 -10.97 -25.30 40.86
CA PHE A 5 -12.12 -25.98 40.26
C PHE A 5 -11.82 -26.31 38.80
N PHE A 6 -11.59 -27.61 38.57
CA PHE A 6 -11.70 -28.27 37.26
C PHE A 6 -13.18 -28.40 36.90
N SER A 7 -13.56 -28.11 35.65
CA SER A 7 -14.77 -28.66 35.06
C SER A 7 -14.49 -29.09 33.63
N LYS A 8 -14.40 -30.41 33.47
CA LYS A 8 -14.38 -31.12 32.19
C LYS A 8 -15.80 -31.14 31.63
N ARG A 9 -16.01 -30.75 30.37
CA ARG A 9 -17.09 -31.31 29.56
C ARG A 9 -16.55 -31.78 28.21
N ALA A 10 -16.84 -33.05 27.98
CA ALA A 10 -16.51 -33.84 26.82
C ALA A 10 -17.61 -33.75 25.76
N GLY A 11 -17.21 -34.01 24.51
CA GLY A 11 -18.05 -34.63 23.49
C GLY A 11 -18.84 -33.66 22.61
N MET A 12 -18.51 -33.59 21.33
CA MET A 12 -19.17 -34.40 20.30
C MET A 12 -18.51 -34.11 18.94
N ILE A 13 -17.78 -35.09 18.41
CA ILE A 13 -17.26 -35.08 17.03
C ILE A 13 -18.37 -35.61 16.14
N ILE A 14 -18.84 -34.81 15.17
CA ILE A 14 -19.68 -35.29 14.07
C ILE A 14 -18.80 -35.33 12.83
N LEU A 15 -18.50 -36.56 12.41
CA LEU A 15 -17.83 -36.91 11.16
C LEU A 15 -18.94 -37.04 10.09
N ALA A 16 -18.96 -36.18 9.08
CA ALA A 16 -19.80 -36.33 7.91
C ALA A 16 -18.92 -36.41 6.66
N ALA A 17 -18.75 -37.63 6.17
CA ALA A 17 -18.14 -37.93 4.87
C ALA A 17 -19.23 -37.86 3.80
N PHE A 18 -19.02 -37.05 2.75
CA PHE A 18 -19.74 -37.21 1.48
C PHE A 18 -18.80 -37.08 0.27
N VAL A 19 -18.50 -38.25 -0.27
CA VAL A 19 -18.57 -38.66 -1.69
C VAL A 19 -17.95 -37.76 -2.76
N VAL A 20 -16.87 -38.30 -3.32
CA VAL A 20 -16.27 -38.04 -4.64
C VAL A 20 -17.30 -38.18 -5.76
N ALA A 21 -17.33 -37.21 -6.68
CA ALA A 21 -17.81 -37.42 -8.05
C ALA A 21 -16.95 -36.63 -9.03
N CYS A 22 -15.99 -37.32 -9.66
CA CYS A 22 -15.37 -36.90 -10.90
C CYS A 22 -16.36 -37.11 -12.05
N SER A 23 -16.63 -36.08 -12.85
CA SER A 23 -17.10 -36.29 -14.23
C SER A 23 -16.17 -35.57 -15.18
N GLN A 24 -15.33 -36.36 -15.86
CA GLN A 24 -14.64 -35.99 -17.07
C GLN A 24 -15.67 -35.68 -18.16
N GLN A 25 -15.58 -34.52 -18.79
CA GLN A 25 -16.34 -34.21 -19.99
C GLN A 25 -15.42 -34.25 -21.21
N LYS A 26 -15.66 -35.31 -21.99
CA LYS A 26 -15.20 -35.64 -23.34
C LYS A 26 -14.80 -34.45 -24.22
N GLU A 27 -13.58 -34.57 -24.76
CA GLU A 27 -13.17 -34.00 -26.04
C GLU A 27 -14.18 -34.39 -27.14
N SER A 28 -14.58 -33.42 -27.95
CA SER A 28 -15.27 -33.64 -29.21
C SER A 28 -14.36 -33.20 -30.35
N ASP A 29 -14.01 -34.22 -31.12
CA ASP A 29 -13.31 -34.23 -32.39
C ASP A 29 -14.09 -33.42 -33.44
N VAL A 30 -13.48 -32.36 -33.99
CA VAL A 30 -14.00 -31.67 -35.18
C VAL A 30 -12.88 -31.57 -36.22
N LYS A 31 -13.05 -32.40 -37.25
CA LYS A 31 -12.26 -32.49 -38.47
C LYS A 31 -12.28 -31.13 -39.23
N PRO A 32 -11.16 -30.70 -39.84
CA PRO A 32 -11.03 -29.38 -40.43
C PRO A 32 -11.73 -29.30 -41.79
N MET A 33 -12.57 -28.28 -41.97
CA MET A 33 -13.13 -27.91 -43.27
C MET A 33 -12.31 -26.75 -43.84
N LEU A 34 -11.49 -27.07 -44.85
CA LEU A 34 -10.81 -26.11 -45.71
C LEU A 34 -11.85 -25.32 -46.51
N VAL A 35 -11.96 -24.03 -46.23
CA VAL A 35 -12.64 -23.06 -47.11
C VAL A 35 -11.57 -22.12 -47.64
N ALA A 36 -11.35 -22.18 -48.95
CA ALA A 36 -10.53 -21.23 -49.68
C ALA A 36 -11.24 -19.87 -49.71
N GLY A 37 -10.61 -18.86 -49.12
CA GLY A 37 -11.06 -17.47 -49.13
C GLY A 37 -9.89 -16.55 -49.45
N THR A 38 -10.04 -15.81 -50.54
CA THR A 38 -9.19 -14.73 -51.04
C THR A 38 -8.88 -13.67 -49.96
N PRO A 39 -7.68 -13.08 -49.89
CA PRO A 39 -7.31 -12.17 -48.81
C PRO A 39 -8.03 -10.83 -48.95
N ALA A 40 -8.93 -10.52 -48.01
CA ALA A 40 -9.42 -9.17 -47.80
C ALA A 40 -8.43 -8.41 -46.91
N VAL A 41 -7.86 -7.35 -47.45
CA VAL A 41 -7.02 -6.38 -46.73
C VAL A 41 -7.90 -5.67 -45.69
N LEU A 42 -7.68 -5.95 -44.41
CA LEU A 42 -8.29 -5.21 -43.32
C LEU A 42 -7.48 -3.92 -43.07
N PRO A 43 -8.13 -2.75 -42.92
CA PRO A 43 -7.47 -1.53 -42.49
C PRO A 43 -6.98 -1.69 -41.05
N GLY A 44 -5.78 -1.14 -40.80
CA GLY A 44 -5.01 -1.29 -39.57
C GLY A 44 -5.85 -1.08 -38.30
N ALA A 45 -5.72 -2.04 -37.39
CA ALA A 45 -6.14 -1.87 -36.01
C ALA A 45 -5.36 -0.70 -35.42
N ALA A 46 -6.04 0.43 -35.23
CA ALA A 46 -5.54 1.51 -34.40
C ALA A 46 -5.35 0.95 -32.99
N SER A 47 -4.10 0.93 -32.55
CA SER A 47 -3.75 0.66 -31.16
C SER A 47 -4.50 1.64 -30.28
N VAL A 48 -5.51 1.13 -29.55
CA VAL A 48 -6.14 1.89 -28.49
C VAL A 48 -5.11 2.00 -27.39
N SER A 49 -4.36 3.10 -27.40
CA SER A 49 -3.44 3.47 -26.33
C SER A 49 -4.25 3.46 -25.03
N ALA A 50 -3.92 2.54 -24.12
CA ALA A 50 -4.50 2.52 -22.78
C ALA A 50 -4.22 3.89 -22.16
N ALA A 51 -5.28 4.65 -21.90
CA ALA A 51 -5.17 5.92 -21.20
C ALA A 51 -4.55 5.65 -19.83
N THR A 52 -3.33 6.14 -19.63
CA THR A 52 -2.69 6.22 -18.32
C THR A 52 -3.66 6.95 -17.39
N PRO A 53 -3.93 6.44 -16.18
CA PRO A 53 -4.71 7.18 -15.20
C PRO A 53 -4.03 8.55 -15.01
N SER A 54 -4.79 9.63 -15.25
CA SER A 54 -4.30 10.98 -15.04
C SER A 54 -3.97 11.13 -13.55
N GLU A 55 -2.67 11.14 -13.25
CA GLU A 55 -2.17 11.62 -11.98
C GLU A 55 -2.66 13.06 -11.82
N ALA A 56 -3.20 13.41 -10.64
CA ALA A 56 -3.63 14.77 -10.39
C ALA A 56 -2.42 15.70 -10.56
N PRO A 57 -2.58 16.89 -11.18
CA PRO A 57 -1.46 17.82 -11.33
C PRO A 57 -0.87 18.15 -9.96
N ALA A 58 0.46 18.11 -9.86
CA ALA A 58 1.17 18.49 -8.65
C ALA A 58 0.78 19.92 -8.24
N LEU A 59 0.61 20.13 -6.92
CA LEU A 59 0.32 21.45 -6.37
C LEU A 59 1.47 22.41 -6.68
N SER A 60 1.15 23.68 -6.94
CA SER A 60 2.20 24.69 -7.02
C SER A 60 2.82 24.89 -5.63
N ARG A 61 4.13 25.20 -5.58
CA ARG A 61 4.80 25.54 -4.32
C ARG A 61 4.12 26.67 -3.53
N GLU A 62 3.50 27.61 -4.24
CA GLU A 62 2.73 28.67 -3.60
C GLU A 62 1.52 28.10 -2.85
N HIS A 63 0.77 27.20 -3.49
CA HIS A 63 -0.39 26.56 -2.89
C HIS A 63 0.02 25.66 -1.71
N GLU A 64 1.09 24.88 -1.85
CA GLU A 64 1.65 24.08 -0.74
C GLU A 64 2.00 24.96 0.46
N GLY A 65 2.68 26.09 0.21
CA GLY A 65 3.05 27.03 1.24
C GLY A 65 1.86 27.71 1.91
N GLN A 66 0.77 27.98 1.18
CA GLN A 66 -0.48 28.49 1.76
C GLN A 66 -1.12 27.48 2.71
N LEU A 67 -1.19 26.20 2.32
CA LEU A 67 -1.72 25.12 3.15
C LEU A 67 -0.88 24.93 4.42
N MET A 68 0.44 24.82 4.27
CA MET A 68 1.36 24.63 5.40
C MET A 68 1.34 25.83 6.36
N ARG A 69 1.30 27.06 5.84
CA ARG A 69 1.17 28.27 6.67
C ARG A 69 -0.16 28.30 7.43
N ALA A 70 -1.26 27.90 6.81
CA ALA A 70 -2.54 27.84 7.49
C ALA A 70 -2.56 26.80 8.62
N ILE A 71 -1.91 25.65 8.41
CA ILE A 71 -1.84 24.56 9.40
C ILE A 71 -0.90 24.89 10.55
N PHE A 72 0.31 25.39 10.26
CA PHE A 72 1.39 25.51 11.23
C PHE A 72 1.66 26.94 11.70
N GLN A 73 1.06 27.95 11.05
CA GLN A 73 1.13 29.36 11.43
C GLN A 73 2.58 29.82 11.57
N ASP A 74 2.94 30.39 12.73
CA ASP A 74 4.26 30.94 13.02
C ASP A 74 5.37 29.88 13.02
N ASN A 75 5.03 28.59 13.13
CA ASN A 75 5.99 27.50 13.07
C ASN A 75 6.42 27.16 11.64
N TYR A 76 5.74 27.67 10.62
CA TYR A 76 6.06 27.42 9.21
C TYR A 76 7.15 28.37 8.70
N ASP A 77 8.22 27.80 8.15
CA ASP A 77 9.28 28.54 7.46
C ASP A 77 9.10 28.43 5.94
N SER A 78 8.80 29.55 5.29
CA SER A 78 8.64 29.60 3.83
C SER A 78 9.93 29.39 3.04
N ASN A 79 11.10 29.51 3.66
CA ASN A 79 12.38 29.27 2.98
C ASN A 79 12.62 27.76 2.81
N SER A 80 12.39 26.98 3.87
CA SER A 80 12.52 25.52 3.84
C SER A 80 11.27 24.81 3.32
N GLY A 81 10.09 25.44 3.42
CA GLY A 81 8.81 24.81 3.09
C GLY A 81 8.30 23.86 4.18
N ASN A 82 8.91 23.87 5.37
CA ASN A 82 8.59 22.97 6.47
C ASN A 82 8.14 23.74 7.71
N ALA A 83 7.60 23.03 8.70
CA ALA A 83 7.36 23.57 10.02
C ALA A 83 8.07 22.77 11.11
N VAL A 84 8.48 23.42 12.19
CA VAL A 84 9.06 22.74 13.36
C VAL A 84 8.07 22.85 14.52
N VAL A 85 7.60 21.72 15.04
CA VAL A 85 6.58 21.69 16.10
C VAL A 85 6.91 20.66 17.17
N ASP A 86 6.49 20.96 18.40
CA ASP A 86 6.52 19.99 19.49
C ASP A 86 5.19 19.24 19.55
N ILE A 87 5.26 17.91 19.47
CA ILE A 87 4.10 17.02 19.60
C ILE A 87 4.25 16.23 20.89
N ARG A 88 3.22 16.29 21.74
CA ARG A 88 3.15 15.52 22.98
C ARG A 88 2.68 14.09 22.70
N GLN A 89 3.54 13.11 22.96
CA GLN A 89 3.22 11.68 22.88
C GLN A 89 3.53 10.98 24.20
N ASN A 90 2.56 10.23 24.73
CA ASN A 90 2.71 9.45 25.96
C ASN A 90 3.27 10.26 27.16
N GLY A 91 3.00 11.56 27.21
CA GLY A 91 3.47 12.46 28.27
C GLY A 91 4.85 13.09 28.04
N THR A 92 5.49 12.82 26.90
CA THR A 92 6.77 13.42 26.48
C THR A 92 6.54 14.32 25.27
N ASP A 93 7.09 15.52 25.31
CA ASP A 93 7.10 16.41 24.16
C ASP A 93 8.33 16.06 23.30
N SER A 94 8.12 15.92 21.99
CA SER A 94 9.19 15.64 21.04
C SER A 94 9.03 16.57 19.84
N THR A 95 10.15 17.08 19.35
CA THR A 95 10.16 18.02 18.23
C THR A 95 10.15 17.25 16.91
N TYR A 96 9.36 17.74 15.96
CA TYR A 96 9.23 17.16 14.63
C TYR A 96 9.35 18.23 13.55
N LEU A 97 10.05 17.88 12.47
CA LEU A 97 10.04 18.58 11.21
C LEU A 97 8.86 18.08 10.37
N MET A 98 7.94 18.99 10.07
CA MET A 98 6.69 18.73 9.37
C MET A 98 6.81 19.15 7.90
N ALA A 99 6.63 18.19 6.99
CA ALA A 99 6.73 18.40 5.55
C ALA A 99 5.44 17.94 4.85
N LEU A 100 4.91 18.77 3.94
CA LEU A 100 3.76 18.39 3.12
C LEU A 100 4.14 17.22 2.22
N VAL A 101 3.29 16.19 2.19
CA VAL A 101 3.45 15.04 1.28
C VAL A 101 2.53 15.17 0.09
N CYS A 102 1.24 15.42 0.32
CA CYS A 102 0.27 15.70 -0.73
C CYS A 102 -0.98 16.34 -0.14
N ALA A 103 -1.82 16.94 -1.00
CA ALA A 103 -3.19 17.28 -0.62
C ALA A 103 -4.19 16.84 -1.70
N ASN A 104 -5.45 16.66 -1.32
CA ASN A 104 -6.53 16.30 -2.21
C ASN A 104 -7.82 17.02 -1.83
N GLU A 105 -8.46 17.63 -2.82
CA GLU A 105 -9.79 18.23 -2.67
C GLU A 105 -10.85 17.14 -2.59
N LEU A 106 -11.74 17.27 -1.61
CA LEU A 106 -12.86 16.38 -1.35
C LEU A 106 -14.11 16.91 -2.05
N ALA A 107 -15.04 16.02 -2.34
CA ALA A 107 -16.28 16.36 -3.05
C ALA A 107 -17.16 17.41 -2.33
N ASP A 108 -16.94 17.63 -1.04
CA ASP A 108 -17.66 18.63 -0.21
C ASP A 108 -16.90 19.96 -0.05
N GLY A 109 -15.89 20.20 -0.89
CA GLY A 109 -15.09 21.43 -0.94
C GLY A 109 -14.10 21.59 0.20
N ARG A 110 -13.91 20.54 1.03
CA ARG A 110 -12.77 20.47 1.97
C ARG A 110 -11.53 19.98 1.22
N THR A 111 -10.36 20.25 1.76
CA THR A 111 -9.08 19.69 1.30
C THR A 111 -8.45 18.89 2.42
N ALA A 112 -8.10 17.64 2.13
CA ALA A 112 -7.31 16.81 3.02
C ALA A 112 -5.83 16.99 2.71
N VAL A 113 -5.02 17.25 3.72
CA VAL A 113 -3.57 17.49 3.61
C VAL A 113 -2.85 16.42 4.41
N ILE A 114 -1.96 15.68 3.75
CA ILE A 114 -1.11 14.68 4.37
C ILE A 114 0.26 15.30 4.63
N VAL A 115 0.70 15.22 5.88
CA VAL A 115 1.97 15.79 6.34
C VAL A 115 2.79 14.72 7.03
N ASN A 116 4.05 14.60 6.62
CA ASN A 116 5.05 13.78 7.28
C ASN A 116 5.63 14.54 8.47
N GLY A 117 5.65 13.92 9.64
CA GLY A 117 6.47 14.38 10.77
C GLY A 117 7.71 13.52 10.92
N SER A 118 8.89 14.10 10.69
CA SER A 118 10.19 13.47 10.97
C SER A 118 10.73 13.93 12.31
N PRO A 119 11.21 13.05 13.21
CA PRO A 119 11.88 13.49 14.43
C PRO A 119 13.00 14.49 14.13
N SER A 120 13.03 15.60 14.87
CA SER A 120 14.03 16.65 14.67
C SER A 120 14.52 17.22 16.00
N ASP A 121 15.60 18.00 15.94
CA ASP A 121 15.94 18.92 17.01
C ASP A 121 15.09 20.20 16.93
N GLN A 122 15.31 21.13 17.88
CA GLN A 122 14.62 22.42 17.95
C GLN A 122 14.91 23.36 16.78
N ASN A 123 15.96 23.09 16.00
CA ASN A 123 16.31 23.85 14.81
C ASN A 123 15.76 23.19 13.52
N GLY A 124 15.02 22.09 13.65
CA GLY A 124 14.51 21.33 12.51
C GLY A 124 15.56 20.44 11.84
N ALA A 125 16.71 20.19 12.49
CA ALA A 125 17.68 19.23 11.99
C ALA A 125 17.14 17.81 12.18
N ASP A 126 17.20 17.00 11.12
CA ASP A 126 16.71 15.61 11.13
C ASP A 126 17.48 14.76 12.16
N MET A 127 16.73 14.06 13.01
CA MET A 127 17.23 13.16 14.06
C MET A 127 16.90 11.70 13.76
N SER A 128 16.45 11.40 12.54
CA SER A 128 16.01 10.07 12.14
C SER A 128 17.18 9.12 11.90
N ALA A 129 17.04 7.90 12.42
CA ALA A 129 17.87 6.76 12.04
C ALA A 129 17.18 5.95 10.93
N HIS A 130 17.89 4.98 10.36
CA HIS A 130 17.36 4.12 9.29
C HIS A 130 16.02 3.45 9.66
N VAL A 131 15.83 3.06 10.91
CA VAL A 131 14.61 2.38 11.40
C VAL A 131 13.54 3.33 11.94
N THR A 132 13.83 4.63 11.98
CA THR A 132 12.89 5.63 12.49
C THR A 132 11.75 5.79 11.50
N PRO A 133 10.48 5.54 11.88
CA PRO A 133 9.34 5.77 10.99
C PRO A 133 9.03 7.27 10.87
N GLY A 134 8.36 7.65 9.79
CA GLY A 134 7.68 8.93 9.72
C GLY A 134 6.36 8.89 10.49
N MET A 135 5.96 10.05 11.01
CA MET A 135 4.65 10.24 11.62
C MET A 135 3.65 10.71 10.57
N LEU A 136 2.60 9.94 10.36
CA LEU A 136 1.49 10.32 9.50
C LEU A 136 0.58 11.31 10.23
N ASN A 137 0.46 12.51 9.68
CA ASN A 137 -0.49 13.51 10.12
C ASN A 137 -1.45 13.85 8.99
N VAL A 138 -2.71 14.07 9.34
CA VAL A 138 -3.77 14.42 8.40
C VAL A 138 -4.48 15.66 8.91
N TYR A 139 -4.58 16.66 8.05
CA TYR A 139 -5.30 17.89 8.33
C TYR A 139 -6.44 18.03 7.34
N THR A 140 -7.59 18.50 7.82
CA THR A 140 -8.70 18.89 6.95
C THR A 140 -8.78 20.40 6.99
N VAL A 141 -8.67 21.03 5.83
CA VAL A 141 -8.77 22.49 5.67
C VAL A 141 -9.91 22.82 4.72
N ARG A 142 -10.38 24.06 4.76
CA ARG A 142 -11.33 24.60 3.77
C ARG A 142 -10.96 26.05 3.49
N ARG A 143 -11.22 26.48 2.26
CA ARG A 143 -11.07 27.89 1.90
C ARG A 143 -12.36 28.65 2.23
N GLU A 144 -12.27 29.65 3.10
CA GLU A 144 -13.37 30.53 3.51
C GLU A 144 -12.92 31.98 3.33
N ASP A 145 -13.73 32.78 2.61
CA ASP A 145 -13.45 34.20 2.31
C ASP A 145 -12.05 34.50 1.70
N GLY A 146 -11.48 33.51 1.02
CA GLY A 146 -10.17 33.61 0.37
C GLY A 146 -9.01 33.04 1.18
N ASP A 147 -9.20 32.79 2.47
CA ASP A 147 -8.22 32.26 3.40
C ASP A 147 -8.45 30.77 3.70
N TRP A 148 -7.39 30.07 4.12
CA TRP A 148 -7.47 28.66 4.51
C TRP A 148 -7.74 28.53 6.01
N THR A 149 -8.81 27.84 6.36
CA THR A 149 -9.19 27.54 7.73
C THR A 149 -8.97 26.06 8.02
N VAL A 150 -8.31 25.75 9.14
CA VAL A 150 -8.13 24.38 9.63
C VAL A 150 -9.42 23.92 10.31
N LEU A 151 -10.09 22.93 9.71
CA LEU A 151 -11.30 22.33 10.25
C LEU A 151 -10.98 21.21 11.23
N GLU A 152 -9.91 20.45 10.98
CA GLU A 152 -9.55 19.28 11.76
C GLU A 152 -8.04 19.03 11.75
N ARG A 153 -7.50 18.64 12.91
CA ARG A 153 -6.12 18.18 13.07
C ARG A 153 -6.14 16.74 13.56
N ARG A 154 -5.57 15.82 12.79
CA ARG A 154 -5.34 14.43 13.18
C ARG A 154 -3.85 14.17 13.12
N GLU A 155 -3.20 14.43 14.25
CA GLU A 155 -1.77 14.25 14.40
C GLU A 155 -1.48 12.85 14.94
N ASN A 156 -0.32 12.29 14.57
CA ASN A 156 0.09 10.94 14.97
C ASN A 156 -0.95 9.84 14.66
N VAL A 157 -1.49 9.85 13.44
CA VAL A 157 -2.47 8.83 12.99
C VAL A 157 -1.82 7.46 12.93
N ALA A 158 -0.58 7.39 12.46
CA ALA A 158 0.22 6.18 12.39
C ALA A 158 1.73 6.52 12.34
N SER A 159 2.56 5.53 12.68
CA SER A 159 3.99 5.57 12.44
C SER A 159 4.31 4.54 11.35
N VAL A 160 4.73 5.01 10.18
CA VAL A 160 4.94 4.18 8.98
C VAL A 160 6.22 4.60 8.26
N GLY A 161 6.70 3.73 7.37
CA GLY A 161 7.93 3.97 6.62
C GLY A 161 9.20 3.95 7.46
N SER A 162 10.21 4.68 7.00
CA SER A 162 11.59 4.62 7.51
C SER A 162 12.31 5.95 7.27
N HIS A 163 13.48 6.16 7.88
CA HIS A 163 14.25 7.41 7.76
C HIS A 163 13.44 8.68 8.08
N GLY A 164 12.50 8.59 9.02
CA GLY A 164 11.61 9.70 9.39
C GLY A 164 10.57 10.05 8.32
N GLN A 165 10.40 9.21 7.28
CA GLN A 165 9.48 9.44 6.17
C GLN A 165 8.36 8.41 6.17
N ILE A 166 7.11 8.85 5.95
CA ILE A 166 5.95 7.96 5.81
C ILE A 166 5.95 7.18 4.49
N GLY A 167 6.71 7.62 3.48
CA GLY A 167 6.68 7.04 2.13
C GLY A 167 5.81 7.88 1.17
N SER A 168 5.17 7.21 0.23
CA SER A 168 4.32 7.83 -0.81
C SER A 168 2.84 7.64 -0.51
N VAL A 169 2.01 8.57 -0.98
CA VAL A 169 0.57 8.55 -0.73
C VAL A 169 -0.20 8.45 -2.04
N LYS A 170 -1.19 7.57 -2.08
CA LYS A 170 -2.12 7.43 -3.20
C LYS A 170 -3.57 7.56 -2.74
N TRP A 171 -4.28 8.56 -3.25
CA TRP A 171 -5.71 8.74 -2.99
C TRP A 171 -6.54 7.65 -3.68
N ILE A 172 -7.54 7.13 -2.97
CA ILE A 172 -8.38 6.02 -3.42
C ILE A 172 -9.84 6.20 -2.99
N ASN A 173 -10.74 5.57 -3.74
CA ASN A 173 -12.14 5.43 -3.35
C ASN A 173 -12.34 4.06 -2.70
N LEU A 174 -12.48 4.03 -1.37
CA LEU A 174 -12.77 2.82 -0.61
C LEU A 174 -14.19 2.32 -0.87
N SER A 175 -15.10 3.22 -1.25
CA SER A 175 -16.44 2.94 -1.78
C SER A 175 -16.91 4.17 -2.59
N PRO A 176 -18.05 4.15 -3.31
CA PRO A 176 -18.52 5.30 -4.09
C PRO A 176 -18.58 6.63 -3.32
N ASN A 177 -18.80 6.59 -2.00
CA ASN A 177 -18.91 7.79 -1.15
C ASN A 177 -17.91 7.79 0.01
N LYS A 178 -16.82 7.02 -0.09
CA LYS A 178 -15.80 6.95 0.96
C LYS A 178 -14.42 7.15 0.34
N GLN A 179 -13.87 8.33 0.57
CA GLN A 179 -12.48 8.65 0.22
C GLN A 179 -11.55 8.02 1.25
N GLY A 180 -10.42 7.51 0.76
CA GLY A 180 -9.30 7.09 1.58
C GLY A 180 -7.99 7.37 0.87
N PHE A 181 -6.91 6.87 1.46
CA PHE A 181 -5.59 6.90 0.85
C PHE A 181 -4.81 5.65 1.25
N ILE A 182 -3.81 5.32 0.44
CA ILE A 182 -2.82 4.29 0.73
C ILE A 182 -1.51 5.00 0.99
N VAL A 183 -0.80 4.56 2.03
CA VAL A 183 0.60 4.92 2.24
C VAL A 183 1.45 3.72 1.82
N SER A 184 2.23 3.89 0.74
CA SER A 184 3.21 2.90 0.30
C SER A 184 4.58 3.29 0.86
N SER A 185 5.13 2.42 1.69
CA SER A 185 6.35 2.68 2.46
C SER A 185 7.28 1.47 2.46
N GLY A 186 8.58 1.71 2.47
CA GLY A 186 9.55 0.64 2.28
C GLY A 186 10.97 1.15 2.30
N GLY A 187 11.87 0.31 1.83
CA GLY A 187 13.27 0.69 1.70
C GLY A 187 14.15 -0.45 1.23
N VAL A 188 15.43 -0.13 1.10
CA VAL A 188 16.48 -1.05 0.71
C VAL A 188 17.52 -1.11 1.83
N TRP A 189 17.79 -2.31 2.33
CA TRP A 189 18.81 -2.55 3.36
C TRP A 189 19.67 -3.73 2.96
N GLN A 190 20.98 -3.51 2.84
CA GLN A 190 21.96 -4.57 2.57
C GLN A 190 21.61 -5.42 1.33
N GLY A 191 20.99 -4.82 0.32
CA GLY A 191 20.60 -5.51 -0.92
C GLY A 191 19.23 -6.19 -0.88
N TYR A 192 18.51 -6.10 0.25
CA TYR A 192 17.12 -6.50 0.39
C TYR A 192 16.20 -5.30 0.22
N GLU A 193 15.10 -5.48 -0.50
CA GLU A 193 14.06 -4.48 -0.72
C GLU A 193 12.70 -5.00 -0.24
N ILE A 194 11.90 -4.10 0.31
CA ILE A 194 10.53 -4.37 0.73
C ILE A 194 9.68 -3.10 0.60
N SER A 195 8.43 -3.27 0.16
CA SER A 195 7.38 -2.25 0.23
C SER A 195 6.13 -2.80 0.90
N MET A 196 5.48 -1.95 1.70
CA MET A 196 4.25 -2.17 2.42
C MET A 196 3.23 -1.13 1.96
N ALA A 197 1.97 -1.54 1.78
CA ALA A 197 0.83 -0.63 1.67
C ALA A 197 0.01 -0.66 2.95
N ASP A 198 -0.24 0.51 3.53
CA ASP A 198 -1.19 0.71 4.62
C ASP A 198 -2.39 1.52 4.11
N VAL A 199 -3.61 1.05 4.37
CA VAL A 199 -4.85 1.63 3.84
C VAL A 199 -5.54 2.46 4.91
N PHE A 200 -5.95 3.69 4.60
CA PHE A 200 -6.59 4.61 5.54
C PHE A 200 -7.95 5.10 5.04
N ASP A 201 -8.93 5.16 5.94
CA ASP A 201 -10.22 5.83 5.74
C ASP A 201 -10.14 7.28 6.22
N LEU A 202 -10.63 8.21 5.41
CA LEU A 202 -10.72 9.65 5.72
C LEU A 202 -12.09 10.05 6.32
N GLY A 203 -12.88 9.09 6.79
CA GLY A 203 -14.15 9.34 7.50
C GLY A 203 -13.99 10.11 8.82
N ASP A 204 -15.02 10.08 9.67
CA ASP A 204 -15.01 10.77 10.98
C ASP A 204 -13.94 10.18 11.90
N GLY A 205 -12.76 10.80 11.89
CA GLY A 205 -11.53 10.27 12.46
C GLY A 205 -10.80 9.36 11.48
N VAL A 206 -9.64 9.82 11.00
CA VAL A 206 -8.79 9.03 10.09
C VAL A 206 -8.47 7.68 10.72
N ARG A 207 -8.76 6.59 9.99
CA ARG A 207 -8.66 5.23 10.52
C ARG A 207 -7.78 4.36 9.67
N HIS A 208 -6.78 3.75 10.31
CA HIS A 208 -5.99 2.70 9.70
C HIS A 208 -6.85 1.42 9.51
N LEU A 209 -7.01 1.00 8.26
CA LEU A 209 -7.78 -0.18 7.85
C LEU A 209 -6.91 -1.42 7.66
N GLY A 210 -5.63 -1.38 8.02
CA GLY A 210 -4.66 -2.46 7.83
C GLY A 210 -3.86 -2.32 6.54
N GLY A 211 -2.90 -3.22 6.38
CA GLY A 211 -1.94 -3.19 5.28
C GLY A 211 -1.43 -4.56 4.87
N PHE A 212 -0.63 -4.59 3.80
CA PHE A 212 -0.03 -5.78 3.23
C PHE A 212 1.30 -5.47 2.56
N ARG A 213 2.14 -6.50 2.37
CA ARG A 213 3.36 -6.39 1.57
C ARG A 213 3.00 -6.27 0.09
N GLU A 214 3.50 -5.22 -0.55
CA GLU A 214 3.32 -4.95 -1.98
C GLU A 214 4.43 -5.57 -2.82
N MET A 215 5.66 -5.46 -2.34
CA MET A 215 6.86 -5.83 -3.08
C MET A 215 7.93 -6.34 -2.12
N SER A 216 8.74 -7.30 -2.59
CA SER A 216 10.02 -7.62 -1.97
C SER A 216 10.97 -8.23 -2.98
N GLY A 217 12.25 -7.99 -2.77
CA GLY A 217 13.34 -8.58 -3.53
C GLY A 217 14.61 -8.65 -2.70
N ASN A 218 15.58 -9.42 -3.17
CA ASN A 218 16.92 -9.47 -2.59
C ASN A 218 18.01 -9.45 -3.65
N SER A 219 17.74 -8.87 -4.81
CA SER A 219 18.66 -8.86 -5.96
C SER A 219 20.03 -8.28 -5.61
N GLY A 220 20.10 -7.26 -4.76
CA GLY A 220 21.35 -6.65 -4.30
C GLY A 220 22.13 -7.50 -3.30
N ALA A 221 21.49 -8.48 -2.65
CA ALA A 221 22.13 -9.45 -1.76
C ALA A 221 22.29 -10.84 -2.41
N CYS A 222 21.78 -11.00 -3.63
CA CYS A 222 21.72 -12.27 -4.32
C CYS A 222 23.09 -12.67 -4.91
N MET A 223 23.83 -13.44 -4.12
CA MET A 223 25.15 -13.97 -4.49
C MET A 223 25.10 -15.50 -4.65
N PRO A 224 26.13 -16.16 -5.25
CA PRO A 224 26.14 -17.61 -5.45
C PRO A 224 25.92 -18.45 -4.18
N GLU A 225 26.29 -17.92 -3.02
CA GLU A 225 26.11 -18.54 -1.71
C GLU A 225 24.65 -18.50 -1.22
N VAL A 226 23.82 -17.63 -1.81
CA VAL A 226 22.40 -17.51 -1.48
C VAL A 226 21.62 -18.60 -2.20
N ASP A 227 20.91 -19.42 -1.43
CA ASP A 227 20.18 -20.56 -1.98
C ASP A 227 18.94 -20.17 -2.78
N GLU A 228 18.32 -19.04 -2.44
CA GLU A 228 17.15 -18.54 -3.13
C GLU A 228 17.14 -17.02 -3.15
N CYS A 229 16.97 -16.48 -4.34
CA CYS A 229 16.72 -15.09 -4.59
C CYS A 229 15.30 -14.89 -5.12
N TRP A 230 14.77 -13.69 -4.93
CA TRP A 230 13.43 -13.34 -5.38
C TRP A 230 13.35 -11.88 -5.80
N GLU A 231 12.37 -11.62 -6.64
CA GLU A 231 11.93 -10.30 -7.05
C GLU A 231 10.43 -10.44 -7.33
N ILE A 232 9.60 -9.82 -6.48
CA ILE A 232 8.14 -9.93 -6.54
C ILE A 232 7.55 -8.55 -6.35
N ASP A 233 6.75 -8.13 -7.31
CA ASP A 233 6.00 -6.87 -7.30
C ASP A 233 4.49 -7.17 -7.38
N SER A 234 3.67 -6.16 -7.09
CA SER A 234 2.22 -6.27 -7.13
C SER A 234 1.55 -5.10 -7.82
N SER A 235 0.34 -5.36 -8.29
CA SER A 235 -0.60 -4.34 -8.72
C SER A 235 -1.93 -4.56 -8.00
N MET A 236 -2.54 -3.48 -7.53
CA MET A 236 -3.78 -3.57 -6.77
C MET A 236 -4.93 -2.80 -7.41
N ARG A 237 -6.15 -3.26 -7.14
CA ARG A 237 -7.40 -2.57 -7.49
C ARG A 237 -8.49 -2.82 -6.46
N PHE A 238 -9.40 -1.87 -6.35
CA PHE A 238 -10.63 -2.03 -5.57
C PHE A 238 -11.71 -2.67 -6.44
N VAL A 239 -12.36 -3.72 -5.93
CA VAL A 239 -13.43 -4.46 -6.60
C VAL A 239 -14.65 -4.55 -5.71
N ASP A 240 -15.83 -4.69 -6.30
CA ASP A 240 -17.05 -4.83 -5.51
C ASP A 240 -16.98 -6.11 -4.66
N SER A 241 -17.44 -5.96 -3.42
CA SER A 241 -17.42 -7.07 -2.48
C SER A 241 -18.57 -8.02 -2.78
N PRO A 242 -18.34 -9.35 -2.81
CA PRO A 242 -19.41 -10.33 -2.95
C PRO A 242 -20.27 -10.41 -1.67
N GLN A 243 -19.84 -9.76 -0.58
CA GLN A 243 -20.53 -9.69 0.70
C GLN A 243 -20.85 -8.24 1.03
N PRO A 244 -21.95 -7.94 1.77
CA PRO A 244 -22.21 -6.59 2.24
C PRO A 244 -21.07 -6.11 3.15
N ALA A 245 -20.34 -5.08 2.72
CA ALA A 245 -19.26 -4.47 3.48
C ALA A 245 -19.31 -2.94 3.35
N ALA A 246 -18.73 -2.27 4.35
CA ALA A 246 -18.61 -0.81 4.35
C ALA A 246 -17.63 -0.28 3.29
N TYR A 247 -16.77 -1.16 2.77
CA TYR A 247 -15.75 -0.85 1.77
C TYR A 247 -15.68 -1.95 0.70
N ARG A 248 -15.14 -1.60 -0.46
CA ARG A 248 -14.83 -2.52 -1.56
C ARG A 248 -13.69 -3.46 -1.16
N ASP A 249 -13.66 -4.65 -1.74
CA ASP A 249 -12.53 -5.57 -1.55
C ASP A 249 -11.28 -5.04 -2.28
N ILE A 250 -10.10 -5.40 -1.78
CA ILE A 250 -8.83 -5.15 -2.47
C ILE A 250 -8.40 -6.44 -3.15
N LEU A 251 -8.19 -6.37 -4.46
CA LEU A 251 -7.63 -7.46 -5.24
C LEU A 251 -6.22 -7.06 -5.67
N VAL A 252 -5.26 -7.89 -5.25
CA VAL A 252 -3.83 -7.70 -5.52
C VAL A 252 -3.35 -8.84 -6.41
N ASP A 253 -2.76 -8.49 -7.55
CA ASP A 253 -2.12 -9.43 -8.46
C ASP A 253 -0.60 -9.29 -8.30
N PHE A 254 0.07 -10.39 -7.99
CA PHE A 254 1.51 -10.47 -7.80
C PHE A 254 2.18 -11.09 -9.02
N LYS A 255 3.29 -10.48 -9.44
CA LYS A 255 4.14 -10.97 -10.51
C LYS A 255 5.59 -10.94 -10.08
N GLY A 256 6.36 -11.93 -10.50
CA GLY A 256 7.77 -11.97 -10.16
C GLY A 256 8.41 -13.31 -10.43
N LYS A 257 9.53 -13.56 -9.76
CA LYS A 257 10.32 -14.76 -9.92
C LYS A 257 11.05 -15.13 -8.63
N ARG A 258 11.37 -16.42 -8.52
CA ARG A 258 12.40 -16.97 -7.64
C ARG A 258 13.51 -17.54 -8.50
N TYR A 259 14.75 -17.33 -8.11
CA TYR A 259 15.92 -17.73 -8.89
C TYR A 259 17.12 -18.06 -7.99
N LYS A 260 18.19 -18.58 -8.58
CA LYS A 260 19.51 -18.74 -7.95
C LYS A 260 20.57 -18.16 -8.86
N VAL A 261 21.61 -17.55 -8.29
CA VAL A 261 22.77 -17.08 -9.04
C VAL A 261 23.90 -18.10 -8.93
N THR A 262 24.66 -18.27 -10.00
CA THR A 262 25.93 -18.99 -9.98
C THR A 262 27.01 -18.15 -10.63
N GLU A 263 28.24 -18.25 -10.16
CA GLU A 263 29.41 -17.65 -10.80
C GLU A 263 30.06 -18.64 -11.76
N ASN A 264 30.33 -18.20 -12.99
CA ASN A 264 31.06 -19.01 -13.96
C ASN A 264 32.59 -18.90 -13.74
N LYS A 265 33.40 -19.68 -14.48
CA LYS A 265 34.87 -19.64 -14.35
C LYS A 265 35.50 -18.29 -14.73
N SER A 266 34.78 -17.45 -15.47
CA SER A 266 35.21 -16.11 -15.88
C SER A 266 34.86 -15.04 -14.85
N GLY A 267 34.13 -15.39 -13.78
CA GLY A 267 33.62 -14.46 -12.77
C GLY A 267 32.26 -13.82 -13.10
N ASP A 268 31.59 -14.25 -14.18
CA ASP A 268 30.27 -13.71 -14.52
C ASP A 268 29.17 -14.43 -13.75
N PHE A 269 28.20 -13.65 -13.28
CA PHE A 269 26.99 -14.17 -12.64
C PHE A 269 25.94 -14.60 -13.67
N THR A 270 25.42 -15.80 -13.52
CA THR A 270 24.31 -16.34 -14.31
C THR A 270 23.12 -16.61 -13.41
N GLU A 271 21.96 -16.07 -13.78
CA GLU A 271 20.68 -16.34 -13.14
C GLU A 271 20.08 -17.65 -13.64
N HIS A 272 19.63 -18.49 -12.70
CA HIS A 272 18.88 -19.71 -12.94
C HIS A 272 17.47 -19.57 -12.34
N LEU A 273 16.47 -19.40 -13.20
CA LEU A 273 15.08 -19.31 -12.80
C LEU A 273 14.66 -20.60 -12.07
N LYS A 274 14.11 -20.45 -10.86
CA LYS A 274 13.52 -21.55 -10.08
C LYS A 274 12.01 -21.63 -10.28
N ALA A 275 11.33 -20.49 -10.25
CA ALA A 275 9.89 -20.41 -10.42
C ALA A 275 9.45 -19.02 -10.87
N ASN A 276 8.41 -18.95 -11.70
CA ASN A 276 7.65 -17.72 -11.92
C ASN A 276 6.58 -17.58 -10.83
N ILE A 277 6.33 -16.34 -10.42
CA ILE A 277 5.26 -15.97 -9.51
C ILE A 277 4.19 -15.27 -10.32
N GLU A 278 3.02 -15.88 -10.37
CA GLU A 278 1.77 -15.29 -10.87
C GLU A 278 0.66 -15.72 -9.92
N GLN A 279 0.36 -14.86 -8.95
CA GLN A 279 -0.61 -15.18 -7.88
C GLN A 279 -1.52 -13.98 -7.65
N SER A 280 -2.65 -14.22 -7.00
CA SER A 280 -3.54 -13.15 -6.56
C SER A 280 -3.97 -13.36 -5.11
N ALA A 281 -4.27 -12.24 -4.45
CA ALA A 281 -4.83 -12.19 -3.11
C ALA A 281 -6.03 -11.26 -3.09
N ARG A 282 -7.11 -11.71 -2.45
CA ARG A 282 -8.28 -10.88 -2.17
C ARG A 282 -8.33 -10.57 -0.68
N TYR A 283 -8.38 -9.28 -0.36
CA TYR A 283 -8.58 -8.80 1.00
C TYR A 283 -9.99 -8.22 1.14
N HIS A 284 -10.67 -8.63 2.21
CA HIS A 284 -12.01 -8.19 2.56
C HIS A 284 -11.97 -7.42 3.88
N PHE A 285 -12.83 -6.42 4.04
CA PHE A 285 -12.95 -5.69 5.29
C PHE A 285 -13.85 -6.45 6.27
N ASP A 286 -13.29 -6.94 7.38
CA ASP A 286 -13.99 -7.77 8.37
C ASP A 286 -14.85 -7.01 9.39
N GLY A 287 -15.09 -5.71 9.16
CA GLY A 287 -15.68 -4.80 10.14
C GLY A 287 -14.66 -4.00 10.94
N LYS A 288 -13.38 -4.40 10.94
CA LYS A 288 -12.28 -3.71 11.63
C LYS A 288 -11.14 -3.34 10.68
N LYS A 289 -10.66 -4.30 9.87
CA LYS A 289 -9.54 -4.12 8.94
C LYS A 289 -9.68 -5.01 7.71
N TYR A 290 -8.86 -4.76 6.69
CA TYR A 290 -8.68 -5.67 5.58
C TYR A 290 -7.96 -6.94 6.04
N VAL A 291 -8.53 -8.09 5.71
CA VAL A 291 -7.99 -9.42 5.98
C VAL A 291 -7.98 -10.25 4.71
N LEU A 292 -6.97 -11.09 4.54
CA LEU A 292 -6.88 -12.01 3.42
C LEU A 292 -7.99 -13.07 3.50
N VAL A 293 -8.85 -13.14 2.48
CA VAL A 293 -9.99 -14.08 2.43
C VAL A 293 -9.88 -15.12 1.32
N SER A 294 -9.04 -14.88 0.31
CA SER A 294 -8.80 -15.83 -0.77
C SER A 294 -7.43 -15.58 -1.41
N GLY A 295 -6.82 -16.64 -1.93
CA GLY A 295 -5.49 -16.57 -2.56
C GLY A 295 -4.36 -16.54 -1.52
N THR A 296 -3.22 -15.98 -1.90
CA THR A 296 -2.04 -15.90 -1.04
C THR A 296 -1.22 -14.66 -1.39
N ASN A 297 -0.61 -14.01 -0.40
CA ASN A 297 0.41 -13.00 -0.61
C ASN A 297 1.78 -13.72 -0.67
N PRO A 298 2.41 -13.86 -1.85
CA PRO A 298 3.69 -14.56 -1.99
C PRO A 298 4.90 -13.75 -1.52
N VAL A 299 4.72 -12.46 -1.19
CA VAL A 299 5.82 -11.54 -0.89
C VAL A 299 6.49 -11.95 0.43
N PRO A 300 7.79 -12.32 0.42
CA PRO A 300 8.54 -12.67 1.61
C PRO A 300 8.71 -11.49 2.57
N SER A 301 9.02 -11.78 3.82
CA SER A 301 9.65 -10.81 4.72
C SER A 301 11.15 -10.74 4.46
N ILE A 302 11.79 -9.66 4.90
CA ILE A 302 13.25 -9.50 4.94
C ILE A 302 13.79 -9.70 6.36
#